data_AF-A0A821FSN2-F1
#
_entry.id   AF-A0A821FSN2-F1
#
_cell.length_a   1.000
_cell.length_b   1.000
_cell.length_c   1.000
_cell.angle_alpha   90.00
_cell.angle_beta   90.00
_cell.angle_gamma   90.00
#
_symmetry.space_group_name_H-M   'P 1'
#
loop_
_entity.id
_entity.type
_entity.pdbx_description
1 polymer ?
#
loop_
_entity_poly.entity_id
_entity_poly.type
_entity_poly.pdbx_seq_one_letter_code
_entity_poly.pdbx_strand_id
1 'polypeptide(L)'
;MDKMQSIIADVQTAEETAKKLDPTNPRFYLVKGIATFYTPAAFGGGADLAQPLFEKSVELFSLIKNSDETLPDWGNEGAYGYLALCQIDAGKLPEAKASMDKGLVINPNSSFLTGYVKKAYDEKAK
;
A
#
# COMPACT_ATOMS: atom_id res chain seq x y z
N MET A 1 -28.04 3.71 -16.58
CA MET A 1 -27.21 3.96 -15.38
C MET A 1 -26.20 5.01 -15.75
N ASP A 2 -25.89 5.91 -14.82
CA ASP A 2 -24.82 6.89 -15.02
C ASP A 2 -23.48 6.16 -15.22
N LYS A 3 -22.63 6.66 -16.14
CA LYS A 3 -21.36 6.01 -16.51
C LYS A 3 -20.44 5.86 -15.30
N MET A 4 -20.46 6.83 -14.38
CA MET A 4 -19.69 6.78 -13.14
C MET A 4 -20.13 5.61 -12.24
N GLN A 5 -21.44 5.40 -12.09
CA GLN A 5 -21.99 4.31 -11.29
C GLN A 5 -21.61 2.94 -11.87
N SER A 6 -21.60 2.80 -13.20
CA SER A 6 -21.14 1.56 -13.85
C SER A 6 -19.67 1.27 -13.55
N ILE A 7 -18.80 2.28 -13.67
CA ILE A 7 -17.37 2.12 -13.38
C ILE A 7 -17.15 1.69 -11.93
N ILE A 8 -17.87 2.30 -10.98
CA ILE A 8 -17.78 1.93 -9.57
C ILE A 8 -18.21 0.47 -9.34
N ALA A 9 -19.33 0.05 -9.96
CA ALA A 9 -19.83 -1.32 -9.83
C ALA A 9 -18.85 -2.35 -10.44
N ASP A 10 -18.23 -2.03 -11.57
CA ASP A 10 -17.25 -2.91 -12.22
C ASP A 10 -15.98 -3.05 -11.37
N VAL A 11 -15.51 -1.96 -10.74
CA VAL A 11 -14.38 -2.00 -9.79
C VAL A 11 -14.72 -2.87 -8.58
N GLN A 12 -15.91 -2.71 -7.99
CA GLN A 12 -16.36 -3.53 -6.86
C GLN A 12 -16.40 -5.01 -7.22
N THR A 13 -16.93 -5.34 -8.40
CA THR A 13 -16.98 -6.73 -8.92
C THR A 13 -15.58 -7.31 -9.09
N ALA A 14 -14.63 -6.52 -9.62
CA ALA A 14 -13.24 -6.94 -9.78
C ALA A 14 -12.57 -7.19 -8.42
N GLU A 15 -12.81 -6.34 -7.43
CA GLU A 15 -12.29 -6.52 -6.07
C GLU A 15 -12.81 -7.80 -5.40
N GLU A 16 -14.12 -8.05 -5.50
CA GLU A 16 -14.76 -9.26 -4.97
C GLU A 16 -14.20 -10.52 -5.63
N THR A 17 -14.02 -10.47 -6.96
CA THR A 17 -13.46 -11.58 -7.72
C THR A 17 -12.01 -11.85 -7.32
N ALA A 18 -11.17 -10.82 -7.23
CA ALA A 18 -9.77 -10.96 -6.81
C ALA A 18 -9.66 -11.57 -5.41
N LYS A 19 -10.44 -11.07 -4.45
CA LYS A 19 -10.47 -11.58 -3.08
C LYS A 19 -10.94 -13.03 -2.99
N LYS A 20 -11.89 -13.43 -3.85
CA LYS A 20 -12.37 -14.82 -3.92
C LYS A 20 -11.32 -15.77 -4.52
N LEU A 21 -10.60 -15.33 -5.54
CA LEU A 21 -9.59 -16.14 -6.22
C LEU A 21 -8.37 -16.38 -5.34
N ASP A 22 -7.87 -15.34 -4.69
CA ASP A 22 -6.76 -15.44 -3.76
C ASP A 22 -6.89 -14.38 -2.65
N PRO A 23 -7.49 -14.73 -1.49
CA PRO A 23 -7.58 -13.83 -0.35
C PRO A 23 -6.23 -13.56 0.31
N THR A 24 -5.17 -14.27 -0.08
CA THR A 24 -3.81 -14.09 0.44
C THR A 24 -2.90 -13.31 -0.49
N ASN A 25 -3.42 -12.84 -1.63
CA ASN A 25 -2.64 -12.03 -2.57
C ASN A 25 -2.30 -10.66 -1.96
N PRO A 26 -1.03 -10.37 -1.62
CA PRO A 26 -0.66 -9.10 -0.99
C PRO A 26 -0.91 -7.89 -1.89
N ARG A 27 -0.89 -8.09 -3.22
CA ARG A 27 -1.06 -7.01 -4.20
C ARG A 27 -2.50 -6.54 -4.30
N PHE A 28 -3.47 -7.39 -4.00
CA PHE A 28 -4.86 -6.98 -3.86
C PHE A 28 -4.99 -5.90 -2.76
N TYR A 29 -4.42 -6.17 -1.59
CA TYR A 29 -4.42 -5.23 -0.47
C TYR A 29 -3.61 -3.96 -0.75
N LEU A 30 -2.47 -4.09 -1.45
CA LEU A 30 -1.67 -2.94 -1.90
C LEU A 30 -2.50 -2.01 -2.81
N VAL A 31 -3.07 -2.54 -3.88
CA VAL A 31 -3.81 -1.75 -4.87
C VAL A 31 -5.06 -1.12 -4.24
N LYS A 32 -5.80 -1.89 -3.43
CA LYS A 32 -6.94 -1.37 -2.69
C LYS A 32 -6.52 -0.28 -1.71
N GLY A 33 -5.41 -0.48 -0.99
CA GLY A 33 -4.82 0.51 -0.09
C GLY A 33 -4.47 1.81 -0.82
N ILE A 34 -3.84 1.74 -1.99
CA ILE A 34 -3.52 2.92 -2.81
C ILE A 34 -4.79 3.68 -3.21
N ALA A 35 -5.81 2.97 -3.68
CA ALA A 35 -7.08 3.58 -4.04
C ALA A 35 -7.75 4.26 -2.83
N THR A 36 -7.74 3.62 -1.67
CA THR A 36 -8.27 4.19 -0.42
C THR A 36 -7.45 5.40 0.03
N PHE A 37 -6.11 5.34 -0.04
CA PHE A 37 -5.21 6.41 0.38
C PHE A 37 -5.46 7.71 -0.39
N TYR A 38 -5.63 7.61 -1.72
CA TYR A 38 -5.87 8.77 -2.59
C TYR A 38 -7.34 9.20 -2.67
N THR A 39 -8.27 8.42 -2.12
CA THR A 39 -9.66 8.87 -1.93
C THR A 39 -9.70 9.84 -0.76
N PRO A 40 -10.24 11.07 -0.91
CA PRO A 40 -10.31 12.00 0.21
C PRO A 40 -11.14 11.46 1.37
N ALA A 41 -10.81 11.85 2.61
CA ALA A 41 -11.53 11.41 3.82
C ALA A 41 -13.05 11.69 3.75
N ALA A 42 -13.45 12.83 3.16
CA ALA A 42 -14.86 13.18 2.96
C ALA A 42 -15.64 12.20 2.07
N PHE A 43 -14.94 11.37 1.28
CA PHE A 43 -15.50 10.34 0.41
C PHE A 43 -15.21 8.92 0.91
N GLY A 44 -14.79 8.76 2.18
CA GLY A 44 -14.55 7.46 2.78
C GLY A 44 -13.19 6.84 2.45
N GLY A 45 -12.18 7.67 2.17
CA GLY A 45 -10.80 7.23 2.04
C GLY A 45 -9.85 7.85 3.06
N GLY A 46 -8.60 8.03 2.67
CA GLY A 46 -7.55 8.68 3.45
C GLY A 46 -6.57 7.69 4.08
N ALA A 47 -5.52 8.25 4.68
CA ALA A 47 -4.41 7.50 5.27
C ALA A 47 -4.87 6.53 6.36
N ASP A 48 -5.78 6.95 7.24
CA ASP A 48 -6.30 6.13 8.34
C ASP A 48 -6.99 4.85 7.86
N LEU A 49 -7.82 4.94 6.82
CA LEU A 49 -8.53 3.79 6.26
C LEU A 49 -7.64 2.94 5.36
N ALA A 50 -6.60 3.52 4.76
CA ALA A 50 -5.64 2.82 3.92
C ALA A 50 -4.59 2.05 4.73
N GLN A 51 -4.19 2.54 5.89
CA GLN A 51 -3.16 1.93 6.74
C GLN A 51 -3.38 0.42 6.99
N PRO A 52 -4.54 -0.07 7.46
CA PRO A 52 -4.73 -1.50 7.70
C PRO A 52 -4.63 -2.36 6.43
N LEU A 53 -4.89 -1.78 5.25
CA LEU A 53 -4.71 -2.47 3.97
C LEU A 53 -3.22 -2.64 3.66
N PHE A 54 -2.40 -1.62 3.89
CA PHE A 54 -0.95 -1.73 3.72
C PHE A 54 -0.31 -2.64 4.76
N GLU A 55 -0.75 -2.59 6.02
CA GLU A 55 -0.33 -3.53 7.07
C GLU A 55 -0.61 -4.98 6.65
N LYS A 56 -1.81 -5.25 6.13
CA LYS A 56 -2.15 -6.59 5.63
C LYS A 56 -1.31 -6.97 4.41
N SER A 57 -1.03 -6.02 3.52
CA SER A 57 -0.19 -6.25 2.34
C SER A 57 1.23 -6.65 2.73
N VAL A 58 1.89 -5.91 3.64
CA VAL A 58 3.25 -6.25 4.09
C VAL A 58 3.30 -7.55 4.88
N GLU A 59 2.26 -7.86 5.67
CA GLU A 59 2.12 -9.16 6.34
C GLU A 59 2.11 -10.29 5.31
N LEU A 60 1.23 -10.20 4.30
CA LEU A 60 1.10 -11.24 3.28
C LEU A 60 2.36 -11.37 2.41
N PHE A 61 3.02 -10.26 2.05
CA PHE A 61 4.31 -10.32 1.34
C PHE A 61 5.37 -11.06 2.15
N SER A 62 5.39 -10.94 3.49
CA SER A 62 6.35 -11.67 4.34
C SER A 62 6.13 -13.18 4.37
N LEU A 63 4.92 -13.64 3.99
CA LEU A 63 4.57 -15.06 3.90
C LEU A 63 4.85 -15.64 2.52
N ILE A 64 5.03 -14.80 1.50
CA ILE A 64 5.37 -15.27 0.16
C ILE A 64 6.81 -15.79 0.17
N LYS A 65 6.94 -17.10 -0.02
CA LYS A 65 8.20 -17.74 -0.37
C LYS A 65 8.23 -17.86 -1.89
N ASN A 66 8.77 -16.84 -2.56
CA ASN A 66 9.00 -16.89 -4.00
C ASN A 66 10.03 -17.98 -4.28
N SER A 67 9.55 -19.19 -4.54
CA SER A 67 10.34 -20.31 -5.03
C SER A 67 10.33 -20.41 -6.56
N ASP A 68 9.42 -19.65 -7.19
CA ASP A 68 9.23 -19.60 -8.63
C ASP A 68 9.54 -18.18 -9.14
N GLU A 69 10.63 -18.05 -9.90
CA GLU A 69 11.12 -16.79 -10.48
C GLU A 69 10.18 -16.22 -11.55
N THR A 70 9.18 -16.99 -12.02
CA THR A 70 8.18 -16.51 -12.98
C THR A 70 7.05 -15.73 -12.31
N LEU A 71 6.93 -15.83 -10.99
CA LEU A 71 5.93 -15.06 -10.25
C LEU A 71 6.36 -13.60 -10.11
N PRO A 72 5.41 -12.65 -10.13
CA PRO A 72 5.73 -11.26 -9.94
C PRO A 72 6.41 -11.02 -8.57
N ASP A 73 7.41 -10.15 -8.55
CA ASP A 73 8.21 -9.77 -7.37
C ASP A 73 7.96 -8.31 -6.91
N TRP A 74 7.21 -7.53 -7.70
CA TRP A 74 6.91 -6.13 -7.44
C TRP A 74 6.00 -5.87 -6.23
N GLY A 75 6.15 -4.69 -5.62
CA GLY A 75 5.13 -4.09 -4.75
C GLY A 75 5.38 -4.24 -3.26
N ASN A 76 6.30 -5.09 -2.83
CA ASN A 76 6.60 -5.28 -1.41
C ASN A 76 7.23 -4.01 -0.79
N GLU A 77 8.24 -3.44 -1.46
CA GLU A 77 8.83 -2.15 -1.09
C GLU A 77 7.81 -1.01 -1.17
N GLY A 78 6.89 -1.08 -2.15
CA GLY A 78 5.80 -0.12 -2.32
C GLY A 78 4.81 -0.15 -1.15
N ALA A 79 4.44 -1.35 -0.69
CA ALA A 79 3.55 -1.54 0.46
C ALA A 79 4.17 -0.93 1.73
N TYR A 80 5.47 -1.14 1.96
CA TYR A 80 6.19 -0.47 3.05
C TYR A 80 6.24 1.05 2.90
N GLY A 81 6.45 1.57 1.69
CA GLY A 81 6.47 3.00 1.45
C GLY A 81 5.12 3.68 1.71
N TYR A 82 4.02 3.06 1.28
CA TYR A 82 2.68 3.58 1.58
C TYR A 82 2.30 3.43 3.05
N LEU A 83 2.69 2.33 3.71
CA LEU A 83 2.53 2.19 5.15
C LEU A 83 3.28 3.30 5.91
N ALA A 84 4.51 3.61 5.48
CA ALA A 84 5.28 4.71 6.05
C ALA A 84 4.56 6.06 5.85
N LEU A 85 3.98 6.33 4.68
CA LEU A 85 3.20 7.56 4.45
C LEU A 85 2.00 7.66 5.40
N CYS A 86 1.26 6.57 5.62
CA CYS A 86 0.18 6.56 6.62
C CYS A 86 0.70 6.86 8.03
N GLN A 87 1.82 6.26 8.42
CA GLN A 87 2.44 6.47 9.73
C GLN A 87 2.97 7.91 9.90
N ILE A 88 3.53 8.50 8.84
CA ILE A 88 3.95 9.92 8.80
C ILE A 88 2.74 10.84 9.00
N ASP A 89 1.62 10.57 8.32
CA ASP A 89 0.38 11.34 8.47
C ASP A 89 -0.15 11.27 9.91
N ALA A 90 -0.11 10.08 10.51
CA ALA A 90 -0.49 9.82 11.89
C ALA A 90 0.52 10.33 12.95
N GLY A 91 1.63 10.95 12.54
CA GLY A 91 2.69 11.43 13.44
C GLY A 91 3.54 10.34 14.11
N LYS A 92 3.42 9.09 13.65
CA LYS A 92 4.14 7.91 14.15
C LYS A 92 5.49 7.75 13.46
N LEU A 93 6.38 8.73 13.68
CA LEU A 93 7.67 8.81 12.97
C LEU A 93 8.60 7.59 13.22
N PRO A 94 8.75 7.05 14.45
CA PRO A 94 9.57 5.85 14.65
C PRO A 94 9.11 4.65 13.81
N GLU A 95 7.81 4.43 13.75
CA GLU A 95 7.18 3.36 12.96
C GLU A 95 7.35 3.61 11.46
N ALA A 96 7.15 4.85 11.01
CA ALA A 96 7.38 5.25 9.63
C ALA A 96 8.81 4.96 9.19
N LYS A 97 9.79 5.34 10.02
CA LYS A 97 11.20 5.06 9.75
C LYS A 97 11.47 3.56 9.65
N ALA A 98 10.91 2.77 10.57
CA ALA A 98 11.06 1.31 10.52
C ALA A 98 10.46 0.70 9.25
N SER A 99 9.30 1.20 8.80
CA SER A 99 8.67 0.79 7.54
C SER A 99 9.53 1.16 6.33
N MET A 100 10.08 2.40 6.30
CA MET A 100 10.99 2.84 5.24
C MET A 100 12.25 1.96 5.18
N ASP A 101 12.88 1.70 6.32
CA ASP A 101 14.10 0.90 6.41
C ASP A 101 13.85 -0.53 5.88
N LYS A 102 12.70 -1.15 6.21
CA LYS A 102 12.29 -2.45 5.65
C LYS A 102 12.10 -2.41 4.14
N GLY A 103 11.44 -1.37 3.63
CA GLY A 103 11.26 -1.19 2.18
C GLY A 103 12.59 -1.04 1.44
N LEU A 104 13.56 -0.33 2.03
CA LEU A 104 14.89 -0.14 1.45
C LEU A 104 15.76 -1.41 1.50
N VAL A 105 15.53 -2.31 2.46
CA VAL A 105 16.17 -3.64 2.43
C VAL A 105 15.70 -4.45 1.21
N ILE A 106 14.43 -4.32 0.83
CA ILE A 106 13.86 -5.02 -0.35
C ILE A 106 14.37 -4.39 -1.65
N ASN A 107 14.33 -3.06 -1.74
CA ASN A 107 14.82 -2.33 -2.91
C ASN A 107 15.59 -1.06 -2.45
N PRO A 108 16.92 -1.15 -2.32
CA PRO A 108 17.76 -0.02 -1.90
C PRO A 108 17.69 1.19 -2.82
N ASN A 109 17.33 0.97 -4.09
CA ASN A 109 17.28 2.00 -5.13
C ASN A 109 15.85 2.49 -5.41
N SER A 110 14.90 2.22 -4.51
CA SER A 110 13.51 2.67 -4.67
C SER A 110 13.42 4.20 -4.67
N SER A 111 13.17 4.80 -5.83
CA SER A 111 12.94 6.24 -5.99
C SER A 111 11.73 6.73 -5.21
N PHE A 112 10.75 5.85 -4.98
CA PHE A 112 9.58 6.15 -4.16
C PHE A 112 9.99 6.35 -2.69
N LEU A 113 10.73 5.41 -2.12
CA LEU A 113 11.18 5.47 -0.72
C LEU A 113 12.22 6.56 -0.48
N THR A 114 13.26 6.60 -1.32
CA THR A 114 14.38 7.54 -1.16
C THR A 114 14.05 8.96 -1.56
N GLY A 115 13.04 9.16 -2.42
CA GLY A 115 12.55 10.45 -2.86
C GLY A 115 11.31 10.90 -2.10
N TYR A 116 10.14 10.45 -2.57
CA TYR A 116 8.84 10.98 -2.11
C TYR A 116 8.59 10.71 -0.62
N VAL A 117 8.74 9.46 -0.16
CA VAL A 117 8.47 9.10 1.24
C VAL A 117 9.48 9.75 2.17
N LYS A 118 10.78 9.74 1.83
CA LYS A 118 11.82 10.41 2.61
C LYS A 118 11.54 11.90 2.76
N LYS A 119 11.15 12.58 1.68
CA LYS A 119 10.80 14.01 1.75
C LYS A 119 9.65 14.26 2.73
N ALA A 120 8.58 13.47 2.66
CA ALA A 120 7.44 13.59 3.57
C ALA A 120 7.85 13.35 5.04
N TYR A 121 8.73 12.38 5.28
CA TYR A 121 9.28 12.10 6.61
C TYR A 121 10.09 13.29 7.14
N ASP A 122 11.07 13.78 6.36
CA ASP A 122 11.96 14.87 6.74
C ASP A 122 11.19 16.17 7.01
N GLU A 123 10.05 16.40 6.35
CA GLU A 123 9.18 17.55 6.58
C GLU A 123 8.45 17.48 7.93
N LYS A 124 8.06 16.29 8.37
CA LYS A 124 7.35 16.07 9.65
C LYS A 124 8.30 15.92 10.84
N ALA A 125 9.56 15.56 10.61
CA ALA A 125 10.57 15.34 11.66
C ALA A 125 11.28 16.63 12.13
N LYS A 126 10.95 17.79 11.54
CA LYS A 126 11.44 19.11 11.95
C LYS A 126 10.59 19.68 13.07
#